data_AF-A0A7U6JJH2-F1
#
_entry.id   AF-A0A7U6JJH2-F1
#
_cell.length_a   1.000
_cell.length_b   1.000
_cell.length_c   1.000
_cell.angle_alpha   90.00
_cell.angle_beta   90.00
_cell.angle_gamma   90.00
#
_symmetry.space_group_name_H-M   'P 1'
#
loop_
_entity.id
_entity.type
_entity.pdbx_description
1 polymer ?
#
loop_
_entity_poly.entity_id
_entity_poly.type
_entity_poly.pdbx_seq_one_letter_code
_entity_poly.pdbx_strand_id
1 'polypeptide(L)'
;MAGKTPALKGSSFSGAVYFHAEKPATIENRTSHTFLFCCYNWCPDTGLAKRRDDFLGNYPHKDTWLNRVSCLSDFPSLLESKSMAKIFRLLVLLVSCSSWLSVAMAAPSGEQQLLNYSQTHDMVAYDGIPMLRVFDSGRVQVHLPAYMKQAGDYEYFLTGEEMKILSDRMARKSVTAFNKSALAEKLHMAEAASRVQGAQLFAISDNTYTILKVSPGGSEPGRTIEWSNLQNDAQRYSQVQDLVDLAETERFLQKLLHHPHMKKLD
;
A
#
# COMPACT_ATOMS: atom_id res chain seq x y z
N MET A 1 -5.81 -54.20 -37.80
CA MET A 1 -6.84 -53.98 -36.75
C MET A 1 -6.88 -52.49 -36.46
N ALA A 2 -7.93 -51.79 -36.91
CA ALA A 2 -8.06 -50.34 -36.79
C ALA A 2 -8.70 -49.98 -35.45
N GLY A 3 -7.92 -49.37 -34.55
CA GLY A 3 -8.41 -48.86 -33.27
C GLY A 3 -8.99 -47.45 -33.43
N LYS A 4 -10.29 -47.31 -33.17
CA LYS A 4 -10.98 -46.01 -33.10
C LYS A 4 -10.66 -45.32 -31.77
N THR A 5 -10.17 -44.08 -31.84
CA THR A 5 -9.96 -43.19 -30.69
C THR A 5 -11.26 -42.43 -30.38
N PRO A 6 -11.71 -42.36 -29.10
CA PRO A 6 -12.89 -41.57 -28.75
C PRO A 6 -12.55 -40.09 -28.57
N ALA A 7 -13.43 -39.24 -29.11
CA ALA A 7 -13.39 -37.78 -28.99
C ALA A 7 -13.89 -37.33 -27.60
N LEU A 8 -13.09 -36.50 -26.92
CA LEU A 8 -13.49 -35.84 -25.67
C LEU A 8 -14.23 -34.53 -25.99
N LYS A 9 -15.47 -34.42 -25.49
CA LYS A 9 -16.31 -33.21 -25.54
C LYS A 9 -15.82 -32.18 -24.51
N GLY A 10 -15.57 -30.96 -24.97
CA GLY A 10 -15.25 -29.81 -24.11
C GLY A 10 -16.49 -29.29 -23.38
N SER A 11 -16.39 -29.13 -22.06
CA SER A 11 -17.36 -28.42 -21.23
C SER A 11 -16.98 -26.95 -21.10
N SER A 12 -17.86 -26.08 -21.57
CA SER A 12 -17.79 -24.62 -21.41
C SER A 12 -18.17 -24.23 -19.98
N PHE A 13 -17.29 -23.53 -19.28
CA PHE A 13 -17.59 -22.88 -17.99
C PHE A 13 -17.68 -21.37 -18.21
N SER A 14 -18.88 -20.82 -18.03
CA SER A 14 -19.16 -19.39 -18.02
C SER A 14 -19.15 -18.91 -16.57
N GLY A 15 -18.18 -18.05 -16.21
CA GLY A 15 -18.08 -17.43 -14.90
C GLY A 15 -18.57 -15.99 -14.95
N ALA A 16 -19.68 -15.70 -14.27
CA ALA A 16 -20.19 -14.35 -14.07
C ALA A 16 -19.39 -13.63 -12.97
N VAL A 17 -18.93 -12.41 -13.26
CA VAL A 17 -18.23 -11.54 -12.31
C VAL A 17 -19.25 -10.57 -11.69
N TYR A 18 -19.43 -10.65 -10.38
CA TYR A 18 -20.19 -9.66 -9.60
C TYR A 18 -19.24 -8.59 -9.06
N PHE A 19 -19.53 -7.32 -9.33
CA PHE A 19 -18.86 -6.18 -8.73
C PHE A 19 -19.65 -5.68 -7.53
N HIS A 20 -19.04 -5.72 -6.35
CA HIS A 20 -19.53 -5.03 -5.16
C HIS A 20 -19.00 -3.58 -5.17
N ALA A 21 -19.92 -2.61 -5.15
CA ALA A 21 -19.58 -1.20 -4.97
C ALA A 21 -19.47 -0.88 -3.47
N GLU A 22 -18.27 -0.50 -3.02
CA GLU A 22 -18.04 0.01 -1.67
C GLU A 22 -18.42 1.51 -1.57
N LYS A 23 -19.03 1.88 -0.44
CA LYS A 23 -19.44 3.26 -0.12
C LYS A 23 -18.21 4.14 0.21
N PRO A 24 -18.21 5.44 -0.16
CA PRO A 24 -17.14 6.34 0.23
C PRO A 24 -17.21 6.72 1.71
N ALA A 25 -16.05 6.68 2.37
CA ALA A 25 -15.86 7.11 3.75
C ALA A 25 -15.93 8.64 3.87
N THR A 26 -16.71 9.10 4.86
CA THR A 26 -16.72 10.49 5.36
C THR A 26 -15.47 10.77 6.19
N ILE A 27 -14.67 11.74 5.77
CA ILE A 27 -13.53 12.27 6.52
C ILE A 27 -13.93 13.60 7.15
N GLU A 28 -13.94 13.68 8.48
CA GLU A 28 -14.09 14.93 9.25
C GLU A 28 -12.81 15.77 9.13
N ASN A 29 -12.91 16.97 8.57
CA ASN A 29 -11.79 17.90 8.43
C ASN A 29 -12.05 19.18 9.25
N ARG A 30 -11.78 19.15 10.56
CA ARG A 30 -12.07 20.25 11.51
C ARG A 30 -11.16 21.48 11.35
N THR A 31 -9.97 21.35 10.77
CA THR A 31 -8.96 22.43 10.72
C THR A 31 -9.14 23.41 9.56
N SER A 32 -9.85 22.99 8.50
CA SER A 32 -10.14 23.87 7.34
C SER A 32 -11.15 24.98 7.67
N HIS A 33 -11.94 24.84 8.73
CA HIS A 33 -13.04 25.76 9.03
C HIS A 33 -12.61 27.02 9.80
N THR A 34 -11.53 26.94 10.60
CA THR A 34 -11.02 28.10 11.36
C THR A 34 -10.37 29.16 10.45
N PHE A 35 -9.75 28.73 9.34
CA PHE A 35 -9.04 29.65 8.43
C PHE A 35 -9.99 30.45 7.54
N LEU A 36 -11.07 29.83 7.05
CA LEU A 36 -12.11 30.53 6.30
C LEU A 36 -12.68 31.70 7.13
N PHE A 37 -12.92 31.52 8.43
CA PHE A 37 -13.55 32.55 9.25
C PHE A 37 -12.70 33.82 9.46
N CYS A 38 -11.38 33.70 9.56
CA CYS A 38 -10.49 34.86 9.68
C CYS A 38 -10.46 35.72 8.39
N CYS A 39 -10.55 35.09 7.21
CA CYS A 39 -10.64 35.83 5.95
C CYS A 39 -11.98 36.57 5.79
N TYR A 40 -13.08 36.00 6.29
CA TYR A 40 -14.42 36.61 6.16
C TYR A 40 -14.63 37.83 7.06
N ASN A 41 -14.03 37.88 8.26
CA ASN A 41 -14.20 39.02 9.17
C ASN A 41 -13.28 40.20 8.85
N TRP A 42 -12.22 40.02 8.06
CA TRP A 42 -11.25 41.08 7.78
C TRP A 42 -11.45 41.79 6.42
N CYS A 43 -12.42 41.36 5.61
CA CYS A 43 -12.68 41.95 4.29
C CYS A 43 -14.18 42.23 4.06
N PRO A 44 -14.75 43.28 4.68
CA PRO A 44 -16.19 43.55 4.63
C PRO A 44 -16.72 44.00 3.26
N ASP A 45 -15.86 44.43 2.33
CA ASP A 45 -16.26 45.06 1.06
C ASP A 45 -16.32 44.11 -0.15
N THR A 46 -16.12 42.82 0.05
CA THR A 46 -16.36 41.83 -1.01
C THR A 46 -17.75 41.24 -0.81
N GLY A 47 -18.54 41.03 -1.87
CA GLY A 47 -19.92 40.49 -1.84
C GLY A 47 -20.09 39.07 -1.24
N LEU A 48 -19.12 38.63 -0.43
CA LEU A 48 -19.04 37.39 0.33
C LEU A 48 -19.90 37.40 1.60
N ALA A 49 -20.36 38.55 2.09
CA ALA A 49 -21.22 38.64 3.28
C ALA A 49 -22.49 37.79 3.16
N LYS A 50 -23.10 37.71 1.97
CA LYS A 50 -24.31 36.91 1.72
C LYS A 50 -24.05 35.39 1.80
N ARG A 51 -22.86 34.93 1.41
CA ARG A 51 -22.48 33.50 1.49
C ARG A 51 -22.09 33.05 2.90
N ARG A 52 -21.69 34.00 3.76
CA ARG A 52 -21.36 33.73 5.17
C ARG A 52 -22.59 33.22 5.93
N ASP A 53 -23.73 33.87 5.73
CA ASP A 53 -24.94 33.55 6.47
C ASP A 53 -25.56 32.21 6.00
N ASP A 54 -25.45 31.90 4.70
CA ASP A 54 -25.81 30.59 4.14
C ASP A 54 -24.91 29.46 4.68
N PHE A 55 -23.61 29.72 4.85
CA PHE A 55 -22.66 28.72 5.36
C PHE A 55 -22.82 28.47 6.86
N LEU A 56 -23.18 29.50 7.64
CA LEU A 56 -23.33 29.41 9.09
C LEU A 56 -24.72 28.95 9.55
N GLY A 57 -25.73 28.94 8.67
CA GLY A 57 -27.08 28.53 9.01
C GLY A 57 -27.21 27.07 9.46
N ASN A 58 -26.28 26.20 9.06
CA ASN A 58 -26.32 24.77 9.33
C ASN A 58 -25.33 24.28 10.40
N TYR A 59 -24.68 25.19 11.14
CA TYR A 59 -23.67 24.80 12.13
C TYR A 59 -24.28 24.63 13.54
N PRO A 60 -24.34 23.40 14.08
CA PRO A 60 -24.68 23.21 15.48
C PRO A 60 -23.54 23.83 16.32
N HIS A 61 -23.87 24.67 17.30
CA HIS A 61 -22.94 25.42 18.17
C HIS A 61 -22.45 26.81 17.69
N LYS A 62 -23.10 27.42 16.69
CA LYS A 62 -22.79 28.81 16.26
C LYS A 62 -22.71 29.81 17.43
N ASP A 63 -23.63 29.74 18.38
CA ASP A 63 -23.75 30.72 19.47
C ASP A 63 -22.63 30.59 20.51
N THR A 64 -22.13 29.36 20.74
CA THR A 64 -21.03 29.11 21.68
C THR A 64 -19.68 29.57 21.12
N TRP A 65 -19.56 29.59 19.79
CA TRP A 65 -18.35 30.02 19.09
C TRP A 65 -18.28 31.54 18.92
N LEU A 66 -19.38 32.20 18.56
CA LEU A 66 -19.44 33.66 18.44
C LEU A 66 -19.12 34.38 19.75
N ASN A 67 -19.52 33.80 20.89
CA ASN A 67 -19.21 34.33 22.23
C ASN A 67 -17.74 34.20 22.66
N ARG A 68 -16.93 33.36 22.00
CA ARG A 68 -15.48 33.27 22.30
C ARG A 68 -14.64 34.25 21.50
N VAL A 69 -15.13 34.70 20.34
CA VAL A 69 -14.39 35.62 19.44
C VAL A 69 -14.66 37.09 19.77
N SER A 70 -15.78 37.40 20.44
CA SER A 70 -16.10 38.75 20.92
C SER A 70 -15.16 39.27 22.01
N CYS A 71 -14.33 38.43 22.63
CA CYS A 71 -13.32 38.87 23.60
C CYS A 71 -12.06 39.51 22.97
N LEU A 72 -11.96 39.58 21.64
CA LEU A 72 -10.81 40.17 20.94
C LEU A 72 -11.08 41.58 20.39
N SER A 73 -12.27 42.15 20.56
CA SER A 73 -12.59 43.50 20.07
C SER A 73 -12.15 44.64 21.00
N ASP A 74 -11.74 44.36 22.23
CA ASP A 74 -11.34 45.38 23.20
C ASP A 74 -9.83 45.65 23.20
N PHE A 75 -9.23 45.79 22.01
CA PHE A 75 -7.87 46.30 21.87
C PHE A 75 -7.89 47.84 21.74
N PRO A 76 -7.08 48.59 22.52
CA PRO A 76 -7.39 49.97 22.86
C PRO A 76 -7.08 50.95 21.72
N SER A 77 -7.72 52.11 21.83
CA SER A 77 -7.59 53.36 21.07
C SER A 77 -6.19 54.01 21.02
N LEU A 78 -5.10 53.25 21.12
CA LEU A 78 -3.72 53.76 21.23
C LEU A 78 -2.98 53.95 19.89
N LEU A 79 -3.69 53.98 18.75
CA LEU A 79 -3.07 54.14 17.43
C LEU A 79 -3.77 55.21 16.59
N GLU A 80 -3.74 56.47 17.03
CA GLU A 80 -4.19 57.63 16.21
C GLU A 80 -3.28 57.91 15.00
N SER A 81 -2.08 57.33 14.96
CA SER A 81 -1.22 57.40 13.78
C SER A 81 -1.61 56.32 12.76
N LYS A 82 -2.23 56.76 11.65
CA LYS A 82 -2.59 55.92 10.50
C LYS A 82 -1.42 55.07 9.96
N SER A 83 -0.16 55.47 10.21
CA SER A 83 1.03 54.69 9.81
C SER A 83 1.33 53.53 10.77
N MET A 84 1.17 53.71 12.08
CA MET A 84 1.48 52.64 13.04
C MET A 84 0.45 51.52 13.03
N ALA A 85 -0.82 51.83 12.74
CA ALA A 85 -1.87 50.82 12.56
C ALA A 85 -1.58 49.84 11.41
N LYS A 86 -0.89 50.28 10.34
CA LYS A 86 -0.51 49.41 9.22
C LYS A 86 0.65 48.49 9.58
N ILE A 87 1.66 49.01 10.27
CA ILE A 87 2.83 48.21 10.71
C ILE A 87 2.41 47.16 11.73
N PHE A 88 1.54 47.51 12.67
CA PHE A 88 1.04 46.56 13.67
C PHE A 88 0.19 45.45 13.03
N ARG A 89 -0.68 45.77 12.07
CA ARG A 89 -1.43 44.76 11.30
C ARG A 89 -0.50 43.82 10.52
N LEU A 90 0.58 44.35 9.94
CA LEU A 90 1.55 43.54 9.20
C LEU A 90 2.33 42.60 10.13
N LEU A 91 2.71 43.07 11.33
CA LEU A 91 3.39 42.26 12.35
C LEU A 91 2.47 41.17 12.93
N VAL A 92 1.20 41.49 13.21
CA VAL A 92 0.24 40.48 13.69
C VAL A 92 0.01 39.41 12.62
N LEU A 93 -0.07 39.78 11.33
CA LEU A 93 -0.15 38.83 10.21
C LEU A 93 1.13 37.98 10.07
N LEU A 94 2.32 38.58 10.22
CA LEU A 94 3.60 37.86 10.16
C LEU A 94 3.77 36.87 11.32
N VAL A 95 3.44 37.27 12.54
CA VAL A 95 3.53 36.41 13.73
C VAL A 95 2.49 35.29 13.64
N SER A 96 1.26 35.57 13.22
CA SER A 96 0.23 34.54 13.07
C SER A 96 0.46 33.61 11.88
N CYS A 97 1.23 33.98 10.85
CA CYS A 97 1.63 33.08 9.78
C CYS A 97 2.69 32.05 10.23
N SER A 98 3.59 32.43 11.15
CA SER A 98 4.68 31.55 11.61
C SER A 98 4.20 30.35 12.45
N SER A 99 3.08 30.48 13.16
CA SER A 99 2.52 29.41 14.02
C SER A 99 1.81 28.30 13.24
N TRP A 100 1.49 28.52 11.96
CA TRP A 100 0.74 27.57 11.13
C TRP A 100 1.66 26.60 10.38
N LEU A 101 2.94 26.96 10.22
CA LEU A 101 3.91 26.11 9.52
C LEU A 101 4.33 24.89 10.35
N SER A 102 4.20 24.92 11.67
CA SER A 102 4.67 23.86 12.56
C SER A 102 3.67 22.71 12.77
N VAL A 103 2.38 22.88 12.45
CA VAL A 103 1.34 21.88 12.74
C VAL A 103 1.07 20.93 11.55
N ALA A 104 1.54 21.26 10.34
CA ALA A 104 1.34 20.43 9.15
C ALA A 104 2.35 19.27 8.99
N MET A 105 3.36 19.17 9.85
CA MET A 105 4.50 18.24 9.67
C MET A 105 4.45 16.99 10.57
N ALA A 106 3.42 16.84 11.40
CA ALA A 106 3.26 15.67 12.27
C ALA A 106 2.04 14.83 11.86
N ALA A 107 1.97 14.44 10.58
CA ALA A 107 1.24 13.22 10.28
C ALA A 107 2.02 12.08 10.97
N PRO A 108 1.39 11.23 11.80
CA PRO A 108 2.07 10.06 12.32
C PRO A 108 2.54 9.28 11.10
N SER A 109 3.86 9.20 10.91
CA SER A 109 4.48 8.36 9.90
C SER A 109 4.23 6.92 10.32
N GLY A 110 3.02 6.45 10.11
CA GLY A 110 2.66 5.05 10.27
C GLY A 110 3.58 4.28 9.32
N GLU A 111 4.43 3.44 9.91
CA GLU A 111 5.36 2.57 9.19
C GLU A 111 4.60 1.85 8.07
N GLN A 112 4.93 2.16 6.81
CA GLN A 112 4.17 1.67 5.66
C GLN A 112 4.68 0.28 5.29
N GLN A 113 3.78 -0.71 5.27
CA GLN A 113 4.12 -2.04 4.79
C GLN A 113 4.42 -1.97 3.29
N LEU A 114 5.67 -2.25 2.92
CA LEU A 114 6.15 -2.28 1.53
C LEU A 114 5.80 -3.62 0.86
N LEU A 115 5.93 -4.71 1.62
CA LEU A 115 5.84 -6.07 1.09
C LEU A 115 5.21 -7.01 2.11
N ASN A 116 4.40 -7.94 1.62
CA ASN A 116 3.99 -9.13 2.35
C ASN A 116 4.16 -10.37 1.46
N TYR A 117 4.92 -11.33 1.95
CA TYR A 117 5.22 -12.60 1.29
C TYR A 117 4.72 -13.75 2.13
N SER A 118 4.06 -14.72 1.50
CA SER A 118 3.72 -15.99 2.11
C SER A 118 3.84 -17.15 1.12
N GLN A 119 4.09 -18.33 1.65
CA GLN A 119 4.22 -19.56 0.87
C GLN A 119 3.42 -20.67 1.51
N THR A 120 2.50 -21.28 0.77
CA THR A 120 1.67 -22.39 1.23
C THR A 120 1.89 -23.64 0.39
N HIS A 121 1.62 -24.81 0.96
CA HIS A 121 1.73 -26.11 0.29
C HIS A 121 0.35 -26.79 0.34
N ASP A 122 -0.08 -27.43 -0.76
CA ASP A 122 -1.44 -28.02 -0.88
C ASP A 122 -1.81 -28.96 0.28
N MET A 123 -0.84 -29.64 0.87
CA MET A 123 -1.06 -30.61 1.96
C MET A 123 -1.04 -30.00 3.36
N VAL A 124 -0.66 -28.73 3.53
CA VAL A 124 -0.55 -28.08 4.85
C VAL A 124 -1.82 -27.26 5.09
N ALA A 125 -2.89 -27.94 5.47
CA ALA A 125 -4.18 -27.34 5.83
C ALA A 125 -4.28 -26.91 7.32
N TYR A 126 -3.17 -26.88 8.05
CA TYR A 126 -3.17 -26.73 9.52
C TYR A 126 -2.43 -25.47 9.99
N ASP A 127 -3.11 -24.69 10.83
CA ASP A 127 -2.64 -23.62 11.72
C ASP A 127 -1.50 -22.72 11.21
N GLY A 128 -1.81 -21.96 10.16
CA GLY A 128 -1.03 -20.78 9.75
C GLY A 128 -0.08 -21.02 8.57
N ILE A 129 0.28 -19.94 7.91
CA ILE A 129 1.19 -19.94 6.75
C ILE A 129 2.42 -19.12 7.12
N PRO A 130 3.65 -19.58 6.81
CA PRO A 130 4.84 -18.76 6.99
C PRO A 130 4.66 -17.44 6.25
N MET A 131 4.89 -16.34 6.95
CA MET A 131 4.64 -14.99 6.44
C MET A 131 5.80 -14.08 6.78
N LEU A 132 6.17 -13.23 5.83
CA LEU A 132 7.19 -12.20 5.95
C LEU A 132 6.58 -10.86 5.56
N ARG A 133 6.67 -9.87 6.44
CA ARG A 133 6.26 -8.48 6.17
C ARG A 133 7.49 -7.59 6.22
N VAL A 134 7.69 -6.79 5.19
CA VAL A 134 8.76 -5.78 5.14
C VAL A 134 8.13 -4.40 5.12
N PHE A 135 8.66 -3.52 5.95
CA PHE A 135 8.24 -2.13 6.05
C PHE A 135 9.26 -1.20 5.37
N ASP A 136 8.83 0.01 5.05
CA ASP A 136 9.64 1.07 4.45
C ASP A 136 10.88 1.46 5.29
N SER A 137 10.78 1.33 6.61
CA SER A 137 11.87 1.51 7.57
C SER A 137 13.01 0.47 7.45
N GLY A 138 12.78 -0.61 6.70
CA GLY A 138 13.64 -1.80 6.67
C GLY A 138 13.36 -2.79 7.80
N ARG A 139 12.40 -2.51 8.70
CA ARG A 139 11.92 -3.49 9.68
C ARG A 139 11.27 -4.68 8.96
N VAL A 140 11.53 -5.87 9.46
CA VAL A 140 10.94 -7.12 8.98
C VAL A 140 10.24 -7.81 10.14
N GLN A 141 9.03 -8.28 9.89
CA GLN A 141 8.30 -9.19 10.78
C GLN A 141 8.15 -10.53 10.10
N VAL A 142 8.49 -11.60 10.81
CA VAL A 142 8.38 -12.98 10.33
C VAL A 142 7.47 -13.76 11.26
N HIS A 143 6.47 -14.42 10.70
CA HIS A 143 5.61 -15.37 11.41
C HIS A 143 5.95 -16.79 10.94
N LEU A 144 6.37 -17.63 11.86
CA LEU A 144 6.59 -19.06 11.62
C LEU A 144 5.52 -19.87 12.36
N PRO A 145 4.70 -20.66 11.65
CA PRO A 145 3.58 -21.39 12.25
C PRO A 145 4.03 -22.51 13.18
N ALA A 146 3.11 -22.96 14.04
CA ALA A 146 3.36 -23.89 15.15
C ALA A 146 3.98 -25.23 14.74
N TYR A 147 3.73 -25.69 13.51
CA TYR A 147 4.28 -26.96 13.00
C TYR A 147 5.77 -26.87 12.62
N MET A 148 6.37 -25.68 12.57
CA MET A 148 7.78 -25.50 12.27
C MET A 148 8.63 -25.57 13.55
N LYS A 149 9.86 -26.10 13.45
CA LYS A 149 10.79 -26.22 14.59
C LYS A 149 11.10 -24.90 15.30
N GLN A 150 10.99 -23.78 14.57
CA GLN A 150 11.24 -22.43 15.07
C GLN A 150 9.95 -21.60 15.11
N ALA A 151 8.82 -22.20 15.49
CA ALA A 151 7.55 -21.50 15.58
C ALA A 151 7.61 -20.24 16.47
N GLY A 152 6.89 -19.20 16.05
CA GLY A 152 6.77 -17.92 16.74
C GLY A 152 6.81 -16.73 15.80
N ASP A 153 6.67 -15.55 16.39
CA ASP A 153 6.83 -14.28 15.71
C ASP A 153 8.23 -13.73 15.97
N TYR A 154 8.85 -13.17 14.93
CA TYR A 154 10.21 -12.65 14.97
C TYR A 154 10.28 -11.28 14.32
N GLU A 155 11.25 -10.49 14.73
CA GLU A 155 11.61 -9.23 14.08
C GLU A 155 13.11 -9.06 13.90
N TYR A 156 13.47 -8.28 12.88
CA TYR A 156 14.83 -7.76 12.67
C TYR A 156 14.78 -6.59 11.69
N PHE A 157 15.94 -5.99 11.40
CA PHE A 157 16.09 -4.94 10.41
C PHE A 157 16.97 -5.41 9.26
N LEU A 158 16.56 -5.12 8.02
CA LEU A 158 17.39 -5.31 6.85
C LEU A 158 18.60 -4.38 6.92
N THR A 159 19.75 -4.90 6.50
CA THR A 159 20.91 -4.06 6.21
C THR A 159 20.61 -3.14 5.02
N GLY A 160 21.36 -2.04 4.89
CA GLY A 160 21.22 -1.14 3.73
C GLY A 160 21.45 -1.85 2.39
N GLU A 161 22.33 -2.86 2.36
CA GLU A 161 22.56 -3.68 1.18
C GLU A 161 21.36 -4.58 0.86
N GLU A 162 20.79 -5.27 1.85
CA GLU A 162 19.59 -6.10 1.66
C GLU A 162 18.39 -5.27 1.23
N MET A 163 18.22 -4.07 1.81
CA MET A 163 17.16 -3.15 1.41
C MET A 163 17.33 -2.67 -0.03
N LYS A 164 18.56 -2.39 -0.45
CA LYS A 164 18.88 -2.06 -1.84
C LYS A 164 18.55 -3.23 -2.78
N ILE A 165 18.98 -4.45 -2.44
CA ILE A 165 18.69 -5.65 -3.23
C ILE A 165 17.19 -5.90 -3.34
N LEU A 166 16.45 -5.73 -2.23
CA LEU A 166 15.00 -5.84 -2.22
C LEU A 166 14.36 -4.81 -3.15
N SER A 167 14.77 -3.56 -3.04
CA SER A 167 14.29 -2.46 -3.88
C SER A 167 14.54 -2.72 -5.37
N ASP A 168 15.77 -3.11 -5.73
CA ASP A 168 16.17 -3.44 -7.10
C ASP A 168 15.31 -4.60 -7.67
N ARG A 169 14.95 -5.58 -6.83
CA ARG A 169 14.07 -6.71 -7.22
C ARG A 169 12.61 -6.29 -7.36
N MET A 170 12.09 -5.48 -6.44
CA MET A 170 10.72 -4.97 -6.49
C MET A 170 10.50 -4.01 -7.67
N ALA A 171 11.55 -3.33 -8.13
CA ALA A 171 11.50 -2.46 -9.31
C ALA A 171 11.48 -3.21 -10.64
N ARG A 172 11.78 -4.51 -10.66
CA ARG A 172 11.77 -5.32 -11.90
C ARG A 172 10.40 -5.29 -12.56
N LYS A 173 10.38 -5.26 -13.89
CA LYS A 173 9.14 -5.24 -14.68
C LYS A 173 8.23 -6.45 -14.40
N SER A 174 8.83 -7.60 -14.12
CA SER A 174 8.13 -8.83 -13.73
C SER A 174 7.32 -8.70 -12.44
N VAL A 175 7.67 -7.76 -11.57
CA VAL A 175 6.94 -7.43 -10.32
C VAL A 175 6.03 -6.22 -10.54
N THR A 176 6.56 -5.11 -11.06
CA THR A 176 5.84 -3.84 -11.18
C THR A 176 4.72 -3.89 -12.22
N ALA A 177 4.91 -4.61 -13.31
CA ALA A 177 3.95 -4.78 -14.40
C ALA A 177 3.48 -6.23 -14.51
N PHE A 178 3.41 -6.95 -13.38
CA PHE A 178 2.99 -8.35 -13.36
C PHE A 178 1.60 -8.51 -13.98
N ASN A 179 1.50 -9.42 -14.94
CA ASN A 179 0.25 -9.83 -15.54
C ASN A 179 0.22 -11.36 -15.64
N LYS A 180 -0.63 -11.97 -14.79
CA LYS A 180 -0.73 -13.43 -14.68
C LYS A 180 -1.13 -14.10 -15.99
N SER A 181 -2.08 -13.52 -16.74
CA SER A 181 -2.54 -14.14 -17.99
C SER A 181 -1.49 -14.06 -19.09
N ALA A 182 -0.82 -12.92 -19.23
CA ALA A 182 0.27 -12.75 -20.19
C ALA A 182 1.45 -13.70 -19.87
N LEU A 183 1.76 -13.90 -18.58
CA LEU A 183 2.80 -14.84 -18.18
C LEU A 183 2.40 -16.30 -18.44
N ALA A 184 1.15 -16.66 -18.16
CA ALA A 184 0.62 -17.99 -18.46
C ALA A 184 0.63 -18.31 -19.96
N GLU A 185 0.35 -17.33 -20.82
CA GLU A 185 0.45 -17.49 -22.28
C GLU A 185 1.90 -17.76 -22.73
N LYS A 186 2.88 -16.97 -22.24
CA LYS A 186 4.31 -17.21 -22.50
C LYS A 186 4.74 -18.61 -22.06
N LEU A 187 4.27 -19.05 -20.89
CA LEU A 187 4.54 -20.38 -20.37
C LEU A 187 3.98 -21.47 -21.30
N HIS A 188 2.73 -21.32 -21.73
CA HIS A 188 2.09 -22.27 -22.63
C HIS A 188 2.83 -22.38 -23.97
N MET A 189 3.28 -21.24 -24.53
CA MET A 189 4.12 -21.24 -25.74
C MET A 189 5.45 -21.96 -25.52
N ALA A 190 6.11 -21.70 -24.38
CA ALA A 190 7.37 -22.35 -24.01
C ALA A 190 7.20 -23.88 -23.83
N GLU A 191 6.10 -24.31 -23.21
CA GLU A 191 5.75 -25.71 -23.05
C GLU A 191 5.49 -26.40 -24.39
N ALA A 192 4.69 -25.78 -25.27
CA ALA A 192 4.42 -26.30 -26.60
C ALA A 192 5.71 -26.48 -27.42
N ALA A 193 6.62 -25.51 -27.39
CA ALA A 193 7.92 -25.59 -28.04
C ALA A 193 8.78 -26.75 -27.47
N SER A 194 8.74 -26.94 -26.15
CA SER A 194 9.49 -28.01 -25.47
C SER A 194 8.98 -29.40 -25.83
N ARG A 195 7.65 -29.58 -25.98
CA ARG A 195 7.04 -30.87 -26.36
C ARG A 195 7.47 -31.33 -27.75
N VAL A 196 7.63 -30.41 -28.70
CA VAL A 196 8.13 -30.72 -30.05
C VAL A 196 9.56 -31.28 -30.00
N GLN A 197 10.35 -30.89 -29.01
CA GLN A 197 11.72 -31.35 -28.81
C GLN A 197 11.82 -32.67 -28.01
N GLY A 198 10.69 -33.32 -27.72
CA GLY A 198 10.65 -34.58 -26.96
C GLY A 198 10.88 -34.39 -25.46
N ALA A 199 10.49 -33.23 -24.91
CA ALA A 199 10.66 -32.95 -23.49
C ALA A 199 10.03 -34.02 -22.57
N GLN A 200 10.74 -34.33 -21.49
CA GLN A 200 10.34 -35.29 -20.47
C GLN A 200 9.05 -34.81 -19.76
N LEU A 201 8.12 -35.73 -19.52
CA LEU A 201 6.94 -35.48 -18.69
C LEU A 201 7.35 -35.45 -17.22
N PHE A 202 6.98 -34.38 -16.52
CA PHE A 202 7.23 -34.23 -15.10
C PHE A 202 5.90 -34.23 -14.34
N ALA A 203 5.78 -35.10 -13.34
CA ALA A 203 4.71 -35.03 -12.36
C ALA A 203 5.21 -34.23 -11.15
N ILE A 204 4.54 -33.12 -10.83
CA ILE A 204 4.75 -32.41 -9.58
C ILE A 204 3.80 -33.03 -8.56
N SER A 205 4.33 -33.69 -7.53
CA SER A 205 3.53 -34.35 -6.49
C SER A 205 2.81 -33.33 -5.62
N ASP A 206 3.53 -32.28 -5.22
CA ASP A 206 3.06 -31.32 -4.22
C ASP A 206 3.16 -29.91 -4.80
N ASN A 207 2.04 -29.20 -4.84
CA ASN A 207 2.07 -27.81 -5.28
C ASN A 207 2.47 -26.90 -4.11
N THR A 208 3.38 -25.99 -4.42
CA THR A 208 3.74 -24.87 -3.56
C THR A 208 3.16 -23.59 -4.16
N TYR A 209 2.41 -22.80 -3.41
CA TYR A 209 1.88 -21.51 -3.87
C TYR A 209 2.65 -20.38 -3.23
N THR A 210 3.14 -19.49 -4.06
CA THR A 210 3.76 -18.23 -3.66
C THR A 210 2.75 -17.11 -3.79
N ILE A 211 2.58 -16.35 -2.71
CA ILE A 211 1.76 -15.14 -2.68
C ILE A 211 2.67 -13.97 -2.31
N LEU A 212 2.79 -12.99 -3.20
CA LEU A 212 3.56 -11.78 -3.01
C LEU A 212 2.65 -10.55 -3.15
N LYS A 213 2.42 -9.85 -2.06
CA LYS A 213 1.64 -8.61 -1.99
C LYS A 213 2.60 -7.43 -1.91
N VAL A 214 2.66 -6.63 -2.96
CA VAL A 214 3.53 -5.47 -3.07
C VAL A 214 2.71 -4.20 -2.92
N SER A 215 3.10 -3.34 -1.99
CA SER A 215 2.51 -2.03 -1.79
C SER A 215 3.51 -0.98 -2.26
N PRO A 216 3.29 -0.30 -3.39
CA PRO A 216 4.26 0.64 -3.98
C PRO A 216 4.52 1.92 -3.17
N GLY A 217 3.91 2.09 -1.99
CA GLY A 217 3.94 3.35 -1.26
C GLY A 217 2.89 4.33 -1.79
N GLY A 218 2.47 5.30 -0.97
CA GLY A 218 1.54 6.35 -1.40
C GLY A 218 0.11 5.88 -1.69
N SER A 219 -0.55 6.49 -2.68
CA SER A 219 -1.97 6.26 -3.03
C SER A 219 -2.19 5.20 -4.11
N GLU A 220 -1.14 4.56 -4.61
CA GLU A 220 -1.27 3.51 -5.61
C GLU A 220 -1.84 2.22 -4.99
N PRO A 221 -2.78 1.53 -5.66
CA PRO A 221 -3.31 0.28 -5.16
C PRO A 221 -2.19 -0.78 -5.12
N GLY A 222 -2.13 -1.51 -4.00
CA GLY A 222 -1.24 -2.67 -3.88
C GLY A 222 -1.52 -3.73 -4.95
N ARG A 223 -0.50 -4.52 -5.28
CA ARG A 223 -0.58 -5.61 -6.27
C ARG A 223 -0.36 -6.94 -5.58
N THR A 224 -1.10 -7.96 -6.01
CA THR A 224 -0.95 -9.34 -5.50
C THR A 224 -0.50 -10.24 -6.66
N ILE A 225 0.61 -10.92 -6.46
CA ILE A 225 1.19 -11.89 -7.39
C ILE A 225 1.01 -13.27 -6.78
N GLU A 226 0.29 -14.14 -7.47
CA GLU A 226 0.01 -15.51 -7.02
C GLU A 226 0.41 -16.51 -8.09
N TRP A 227 1.37 -17.38 -7.76
CA TRP A 227 1.91 -18.36 -8.68
C TRP A 227 2.19 -19.70 -7.98
N SER A 228 1.82 -20.80 -8.63
CA SER A 228 2.12 -22.16 -8.14
C SER A 228 3.44 -22.66 -8.73
N ASN A 229 4.24 -23.33 -7.92
CA ASN A 229 5.50 -23.98 -8.31
C ASN A 229 6.50 -23.05 -9.00
N LEU A 230 6.54 -21.79 -8.58
CA LEU A 230 7.33 -20.73 -9.22
C LEU A 230 8.80 -21.10 -9.46
N GLN A 231 9.47 -21.68 -8.45
CA GLN A 231 10.84 -22.17 -8.59
C GLN A 231 11.02 -23.24 -9.67
N ASN A 232 10.11 -24.22 -9.69
CA ASN A 232 10.17 -25.34 -10.63
C ASN A 232 9.89 -24.86 -12.06
N ASP A 233 8.92 -23.97 -12.23
CA ASP A 233 8.58 -23.39 -13.53
C ASP A 233 9.74 -22.53 -14.06
N ALA A 234 10.34 -21.68 -13.22
CA ALA A 234 11.49 -20.88 -13.63
C ALA A 234 12.71 -21.72 -14.01
N GLN A 235 12.94 -22.84 -13.32
CA GLN A 235 14.01 -23.77 -13.67
C GLN A 235 13.72 -24.48 -15.01
N ARG A 236 12.48 -24.93 -15.22
CA ARG A 236 12.07 -25.64 -16.43
C ARG A 236 12.04 -24.73 -17.65
N TYR A 237 11.58 -23.50 -17.48
CA TYR A 237 11.34 -22.53 -18.56
C TYR A 237 12.24 -21.31 -18.39
N SER A 238 13.55 -21.56 -18.30
CA SER A 238 14.58 -20.53 -18.11
C SER A 238 14.60 -19.44 -19.18
N GLN A 239 14.01 -19.69 -20.35
CA GLN A 239 13.81 -18.71 -21.43
C GLN A 239 12.73 -17.66 -21.11
N VAL A 240 11.86 -17.91 -20.13
CA VAL A 240 10.81 -16.96 -19.70
C VAL A 240 11.38 -16.08 -18.59
N GLN A 241 12.05 -14.99 -18.98
CA GLN A 241 12.77 -14.12 -18.04
C GLN A 241 11.90 -13.61 -16.87
N ASP A 242 10.61 -13.31 -17.13
CA ASP A 242 9.70 -12.84 -16.08
C ASP A 242 9.54 -13.87 -14.94
N LEU A 243 9.51 -15.17 -15.26
CA LEU A 243 9.45 -16.25 -14.26
C LEU A 243 10.76 -16.38 -13.50
N VAL A 244 11.89 -16.30 -14.20
CA VAL A 244 13.23 -16.35 -13.60
C VAL A 244 13.38 -15.22 -12.59
N ASP A 245 13.02 -13.99 -12.96
CA ASP A 245 13.10 -12.82 -12.09
C ASP A 245 12.22 -12.96 -10.84
N LEU A 246 10.99 -13.47 -11.01
CA LEU A 246 10.07 -13.73 -9.90
C LEU A 246 10.62 -14.82 -8.98
N ALA A 247 11.16 -15.91 -9.53
CA ALA A 247 11.74 -16.99 -8.75
C ALA A 247 13.00 -16.55 -7.99
N GLU A 248 13.87 -15.72 -8.57
CA GLU A 248 14.98 -15.16 -7.81
C GLU A 248 14.52 -14.24 -6.67
N THR A 249 13.44 -13.50 -6.89
CA THR A 249 12.82 -12.65 -5.88
C THR A 249 12.28 -13.50 -4.74
N GLU A 250 11.54 -14.57 -5.05
CA GLU A 250 11.08 -15.54 -4.05
C GLU A 250 12.25 -16.16 -3.27
N ARG A 251 13.33 -16.60 -3.94
CA ARG A 251 14.52 -17.15 -3.25
C ARG A 251 15.13 -16.15 -2.27
N PHE A 252 15.17 -14.88 -2.65
CA PHE A 252 15.67 -13.83 -1.77
C PHE A 252 14.77 -13.68 -0.53
N LEU A 253 13.45 -13.65 -0.72
CA LEU A 253 12.49 -13.56 0.39
C LEU A 253 12.51 -14.80 1.30
N GLN A 254 12.71 -15.99 0.73
CA GLN A 254 12.91 -17.22 1.51
C GLN A 254 14.18 -17.17 2.37
N LYS A 255 15.26 -16.54 1.89
CA LYS A 255 16.45 -16.30 2.72
C LYS A 255 16.14 -15.36 3.88
N LEU A 256 15.35 -14.32 3.63
CA LEU A 256 14.90 -13.38 4.67
C LEU A 256 14.00 -14.05 5.73
N LEU A 257 13.21 -15.06 5.37
CA LEU A 257 12.43 -15.85 6.34
C LEU A 257 13.30 -16.62 7.35
N HIS A 258 14.55 -16.93 7.00
CA HIS A 258 15.48 -17.72 7.81
C HIS A 258 16.71 -16.89 8.24
N HIS A 259 16.52 -15.58 8.36
CA HIS A 259 17.62 -14.65 8.60
C HIS A 259 18.30 -14.92 9.96
N PRO A 260 19.65 -14.96 10.04
CA PRO A 260 20.36 -15.38 11.26
C PRO A 260 20.22 -14.40 12.43
N HIS A 261 19.83 -13.14 12.17
CA HIS A 261 19.69 -12.09 13.18
C HIS A 261 18.24 -11.85 13.64
N MET A 262 17.33 -12.78 13.36
CA MET A 262 15.96 -12.71 13.86
C MET A 262 15.92 -12.74 15.39
N LYS A 263 15.18 -11.80 15.99
CA LYS A 263 14.86 -11.78 17.41
C LYS A 263 13.41 -12.21 17.60
N LYS A 264 13.17 -13.14 18.50
CA LYS A 264 11.80 -13.57 18.82
C LYS A 264 11.07 -12.42 19.51
N LEU A 265 9.82 -12.20 19.13
CA LEU A 265 8.89 -11.31 19.82
C LEU A 265 8.25 -12.12 20.97
N ASP A 266 8.32 -11.58 22.19
CA ASP A 266 7.76 -12.18 23.41
C ASP A 266 6.23 -12.00 23.49
#